data_AF-A0A1F5JD03-F1
#
_entry.id   AF-A0A1F5JD03-F1
#
_cell.length_a   1.000
_cell.length_b   1.000
_cell.length_c   1.000
_cell.angle_alpha   90.00
_cell.angle_beta   90.00
_cell.angle_gamma   90.00
#
_symmetry.space_group_name_H-M   'P 1'
#
loop_
_entity.id
_entity.type
_entity.pdbx_description
1 polymer ?
#
loop_
_entity_poly.entity_id
_entity_poly.type
_entity_poly.pdbx_seq_one_letter_code
_entity_poly.pdbx_strand_id
1 'polypeptide(L)'
;MYQQITIQTLFKQGEKKSRIASQLGCHRNTVLNIVKRDKVIEKQKRVRSSIFDPYKQKISEYLDKKISRLRIFELLGDEYGVSSTYINMKTAILKNQHYDLEFNQDFLEFAGYYNTVILPCTPYSPQQKGTVESGIKYLQSNFAAGRQFQDDADIKDSLEAGWMVMPT
;
A
#
# COMPACT_ATOMS: atom_id res chain seq x y z
N MET A 1 19.77 7.20 -15.02
CA MET A 1 19.94 8.09 -16.19
C MET A 1 21.03 7.57 -17.14
N TYR A 2 22.22 7.24 -16.63
CA TYR A 2 23.38 6.72 -17.39
C TYR A 2 23.04 5.62 -18.42
N GLN A 3 22.34 4.55 -18.00
CA GLN A 3 21.96 3.46 -18.91
C GLN A 3 21.10 3.89 -20.12
N GLN A 4 20.25 4.91 -19.99
CA GLN A 4 19.41 5.36 -21.10
C GLN A 4 20.22 6.11 -22.16
N ILE A 5 21.19 6.92 -21.72
CA ILE A 5 22.11 7.66 -22.59
C ILE A 5 22.96 6.66 -23.36
N THR A 6 23.57 5.68 -22.68
CA THR A 6 24.39 4.63 -23.31
C THR A 6 23.61 3.85 -24.36
N ILE A 7 22.34 3.51 -24.08
CA ILE A 7 21.46 2.82 -25.05
C ILE A 7 21.24 3.67 -26.30
N GLN A 8 20.96 4.98 -26.15
CA GLN A 8 20.77 5.87 -27.30
C GLN A 8 22.07 6.07 -28.09
N THR A 9 23.21 6.18 -27.42
CA THR A 9 24.52 6.33 -28.08
C THR A 9 24.87 5.09 -28.89
N LEU A 10 24.77 3.89 -28.30
CA LEU A 10 25.03 2.63 -29.00
C LEU A 10 24.07 2.41 -30.17
N PHE A 11 22.79 2.80 -30.01
CA PHE A 11 21.83 2.71 -31.10
C PHE A 11 22.16 3.68 -32.25
N LYS A 12 22.60 4.91 -31.96
CA LYS A 12 23.08 5.87 -32.97
C LYS A 12 24.35 5.39 -33.69
N GLN A 13 25.19 4.60 -33.01
CA GLN A 13 26.38 3.97 -33.60
C GLN A 13 26.05 2.75 -34.50
N GLY A 14 24.76 2.37 -34.62
CA GLY A 14 24.32 1.29 -35.48
C GLY A 14 24.30 -0.10 -34.83
N GLU A 15 24.51 -0.19 -33.51
CA GLU A 15 24.48 -1.47 -32.80
C GLU A 15 23.07 -2.08 -32.79
N LYS A 16 23.01 -3.41 -32.93
CA LYS A 16 21.74 -4.13 -32.89
C LYS A 16 21.13 -4.05 -31.49
N LYS A 17 19.83 -3.76 -31.40
CA LYS A 17 19.10 -3.61 -30.11
C LYS A 17 19.26 -4.82 -29.17
N SER A 18 19.36 -6.03 -29.72
CA SER A 18 19.62 -7.27 -28.97
C SER A 18 21.05 -7.34 -28.40
N ARG A 19 22.04 -6.86 -29.16
CA ARG A 19 23.44 -6.73 -28.73
C ARG A 19 23.55 -5.74 -27.57
N ILE A 20 22.92 -4.57 -27.71
CA ILE A 20 22.84 -3.53 -26.67
C ILE A 20 22.23 -4.09 -25.37
N ALA A 21 21.12 -4.85 -25.48
CA ALA A 21 20.46 -5.46 -24.33
C ALA A 21 21.37 -6.48 -23.60
N SER A 22 22.06 -7.32 -24.37
CA SER A 22 22.99 -8.34 -23.85
C SER A 22 24.22 -7.71 -23.23
N GLN A 23 24.79 -6.67 -23.86
CA GLN A 23 25.98 -5.96 -23.40
C GLN A 23 25.74 -5.16 -22.12
N LEU A 24 24.56 -4.57 -21.95
CA LEU A 24 24.20 -3.77 -20.78
C LEU A 24 23.49 -4.56 -19.68
N GLY A 25 23.28 -5.87 -19.86
CA GLY A 25 22.56 -6.72 -18.90
C GLY A 25 21.14 -6.23 -18.61
N CYS A 26 20.43 -5.70 -19.62
CA CYS A 26 19.09 -5.13 -19.45
C CYS A 26 18.06 -5.85 -20.33
N HIS A 27 16.79 -5.83 -19.91
CA HIS A 27 15.73 -6.52 -20.64
C HIS A 27 15.54 -5.91 -22.04
N ARG A 28 15.34 -6.73 -23.08
CA ARG A 28 15.19 -6.28 -24.48
C ARG A 28 14.11 -5.20 -24.68
N ASN A 29 13.01 -5.28 -23.93
CA ASN A 29 11.95 -4.27 -23.97
C ASN A 29 12.40 -2.92 -23.41
N THR A 30 13.36 -2.90 -22.51
CA THR A 30 13.96 -1.65 -21.98
C THR A 30 14.68 -0.90 -23.10
N VAL A 31 15.49 -1.61 -23.89
CA VAL A 31 16.15 -1.02 -25.08
C VAL A 31 15.12 -0.54 -26.10
N LEU A 32 14.13 -1.37 -26.44
CA LEU A 32 13.06 -1.00 -27.38
C LEU A 32 12.31 0.26 -26.92
N ASN A 33 11.95 0.31 -25.64
CA ASN A 33 11.20 1.42 -25.09
C ASN A 33 12.05 2.70 -25.00
N ILE A 34 13.36 2.60 -24.72
CA ILE A 34 14.26 3.78 -24.67
C ILE A 34 14.52 4.32 -26.08
N VAL A 35 14.75 3.45 -27.08
CA VAL A 35 14.98 3.86 -28.47
C VAL A 35 13.74 4.53 -29.09
N LYS A 36 12.53 4.11 -28.72
CA LYS A 36 11.28 4.75 -29.18
C LYS A 36 11.06 6.15 -28.60
N ARG A 37 11.80 6.55 -27.56
CA ARG A 37 11.63 7.83 -26.88
C ARG A 37 12.68 8.83 -27.37
N ASP A 38 12.23 10.03 -27.68
CA ASP A 38 13.08 11.12 -28.16
C ASP A 38 13.97 11.71 -27.04
N LYS A 39 13.44 11.74 -25.80
CA LYS A 39 14.15 12.27 -24.62
C LYS A 39 14.41 11.22 -23.56
N VAL A 40 15.55 11.33 -22.89
CA VAL A 40 15.91 10.55 -21.70
C VAL A 40 15.07 11.04 -20.52
N ILE A 41 14.43 10.12 -19.80
CA ILE A 41 13.57 10.43 -18.65
C ILE A 41 14.27 9.97 -17.38
N GLU A 42 14.39 10.87 -16.40
CA GLU A 42 14.79 10.47 -15.07
C GLU A 42 13.70 9.60 -14.44
N LYS A 43 14.06 8.38 -14.03
CA LYS A 43 13.11 7.48 -13.36
C LYS A 43 12.77 8.08 -12.00
N GLN A 44 11.60 8.69 -11.86
CA GLN A 44 11.11 9.12 -10.56
C GLN A 44 10.81 7.89 -9.70
N LYS A 45 11.49 7.77 -8.57
CA LYS A 45 11.09 6.80 -7.53
C LYS A 45 9.90 7.42 -6.82
N ARG A 46 8.70 6.87 -7.01
CA ARG A 46 7.52 7.31 -6.25
C ARG A 46 7.81 7.08 -4.76
N VAL A 47 8.03 8.15 -4.00
CA VAL A 47 8.02 8.09 -2.54
C VAL A 47 6.55 8.03 -2.15
N ARG A 48 6.10 6.89 -1.62
CA ARG A 48 4.79 6.83 -0.96
C ARG A 48 5.00 7.29 0.48
N SER A 49 4.28 8.32 0.90
CA SER A 49 4.14 8.66 2.32
C SER A 49 3.23 7.62 2.98
N SER A 50 3.57 7.26 4.21
CA SER A 50 2.73 6.44 5.09
C SER A 50 1.63 7.32 5.70
N ILE A 51 0.45 6.74 5.90
CA ILE A 51 -0.63 7.35 6.68
C ILE A 51 -0.16 7.68 8.11
N PHE A 52 0.84 6.96 8.61
CA PHE A 52 1.43 7.15 9.93
C PHE A 52 2.57 8.17 9.98
N ASP A 53 3.03 8.69 8.83
CA ASP A 53 4.14 9.65 8.80
C ASP A 53 3.89 10.90 9.68
N PRO A 54 2.69 11.50 9.69
CA PRO A 54 2.37 12.64 10.57
C PRO A 54 2.42 12.29 12.07
N TYR A 55 2.20 11.02 12.42
CA TYR A 55 2.06 10.58 13.81
C TYR A 55 3.33 9.97 14.40
N LYS A 56 4.45 9.97 13.66
CA LYS A 56 5.71 9.32 14.08
C LYS A 56 6.20 9.76 15.47
N GLN A 57 6.09 11.05 15.78
CA GLN A 57 6.55 11.58 17.07
C GLN A 57 5.70 11.03 18.22
N LYS A 58 4.37 11.00 18.07
CA LYS A 58 3.45 10.44 19.07
C LYS A 58 3.59 8.93 19.20
N ILE A 59 3.78 8.22 18.08
CA ILE A 59 4.06 6.79 18.08
C ILE A 59 5.33 6.51 18.89
N SER A 60 6.40 7.30 18.73
CA SER A 60 7.62 7.16 19.52
C SER A 60 7.34 7.37 21.02
N GLU A 61 6.61 8.42 21.38
CA GLU A 61 6.24 8.70 22.76
C GLU A 61 5.44 7.56 23.40
N TYR A 62 4.48 7.00 22.66
CA TYR A 62 3.67 5.88 23.16
C TYR A 62 4.48 4.58 23.26
N LEU A 63 5.45 4.37 22.36
CA LEU A 63 6.39 3.25 22.47
C LEU A 63 7.29 3.39 23.70
N ASP A 64 7.76 4.60 24.01
CA ASP A 64 8.55 4.88 25.22
C ASP A 64 7.74 4.63 26.51
N LYS A 65 6.44 4.92 26.47
CA LYS A 65 5.46 4.58 27.52
C LYS A 65 5.15 3.08 27.61
N LYS A 66 5.81 2.23 26.82
CA LYS A 66 5.57 0.78 26.72
C LYS A 66 4.13 0.40 26.36
N ILE A 67 3.44 1.27 25.62
CA ILE A 67 2.10 0.97 25.11
C ILE A 67 2.22 0.00 23.94
N SER A 68 1.37 -1.02 23.91
CA SER A 68 1.33 -1.98 22.81
C SER A 68 1.02 -1.30 21.48
N ARG A 69 1.58 -1.80 20.38
CA ARG A 69 1.36 -1.20 19.06
C ARG A 69 -0.11 -1.18 18.65
N LEU A 70 -0.89 -2.16 19.11
CA LEU A 70 -2.34 -2.21 18.90
C LEU A 70 -3.04 -1.10 19.66
N ARG A 71 -2.69 -0.91 20.92
CA ARG A 71 -3.26 0.17 21.73
C ARG A 71 -2.86 1.54 21.18
N ILE A 72 -1.66 1.68 20.62
CA ILE A 72 -1.25 2.89 19.88
C ILE A 72 -2.15 3.12 18.67
N PHE A 73 -2.46 2.06 17.92
CA PHE A 73 -3.34 2.18 16.75
C PHE A 73 -4.77 2.56 17.15
N GLU A 74 -5.32 1.96 18.22
CA GLU A 74 -6.61 2.36 18.80
C GLU A 74 -6.61 3.83 19.23
N LEU A 75 -5.61 4.26 20.01
CA LEU A 75 -5.48 5.64 20.46
C LEU A 75 -5.36 6.61 19.27
N LEU A 76 -4.67 6.22 18.20
CA LEU A 76 -4.60 7.03 16.99
C LEU A 76 -5.93 7.07 16.22
N GLY A 77 -6.70 5.99 16.26
CA GLY A 77 -8.05 5.92 15.74
C GLY A 77 -9.00 6.84 16.52
N ASP A 78 -8.96 6.75 17.85
CA ASP A 78 -9.82 7.49 18.77
C ASP A 78 -9.49 9.00 18.77
N GLU A 79 -8.21 9.37 18.80
CA GLU A 79 -7.78 10.78 18.91
C GLU A 79 -7.65 11.50 17.57
N TYR A 80 -7.29 10.79 16.49
CA TYR A 80 -6.97 11.39 15.19
C TYR A 80 -7.74 10.79 14.00
N GLY A 81 -8.73 9.93 14.27
CA GLY A 81 -9.57 9.33 13.23
C GLY A 81 -8.81 8.41 12.26
N VAL A 82 -7.64 7.89 12.66
CA VAL A 82 -6.81 7.05 11.78
C VAL A 82 -7.47 5.69 11.60
N SER A 83 -8.13 5.50 10.46
CA SER A 83 -8.72 4.22 10.06
C SER A 83 -7.91 3.58 8.93
N SER A 84 -7.50 2.32 9.12
CA SER A 84 -6.87 1.53 8.06
C SER A 84 -7.34 0.08 8.12
N THR A 85 -7.70 -0.49 6.97
CA THR A 85 -8.08 -1.91 6.86
C THR A 85 -6.85 -2.80 7.06
N TYR A 86 -6.95 -3.79 7.94
CA TYR A 86 -5.90 -4.72 8.34
C TYR A 86 -5.26 -5.44 7.14
N ILE A 87 -4.09 -4.99 6.69
CA ILE A 87 -3.26 -5.77 5.77
C ILE A 87 -1.81 -5.64 6.19
N ASN A 88 -1.22 -6.75 6.64
CA ASN A 88 0.20 -6.90 6.95
C ASN A 88 0.80 -5.74 7.75
N MET A 89 0.01 -5.12 8.62
CA MET A 89 0.53 -4.10 9.50
C MET A 89 1.47 -4.78 10.50
N LYS A 90 2.64 -4.19 10.74
CA LYS A 90 3.57 -4.65 11.78
C LYS A 90 2.94 -4.73 13.18
N THR A 91 1.81 -4.05 13.37
CA THR A 91 0.96 -4.13 14.56
C THR A 91 0.39 -5.52 14.79
N ALA A 92 0.03 -6.24 13.73
CA ALA A 92 -0.56 -7.57 13.78
C ALA A 92 0.44 -8.67 13.42
N ILE A 93 1.24 -8.46 12.36
CA ILE A 93 2.18 -9.45 11.83
C ILE A 93 3.58 -8.85 11.77
N LEU A 94 4.49 -9.36 12.59
CA LEU A 94 5.90 -8.95 12.67
C LEU A 94 6.69 -9.42 11.45
N LYS A 95 6.38 -10.63 10.97
CA LYS A 95 7.01 -11.25 9.80
C LYS A 95 5.98 -12.07 9.03
N ASN A 96 5.92 -11.86 7.72
CA ASN A 96 5.04 -12.60 6.83
C ASN A 96 5.86 -13.08 5.63
N GLN A 97 6.63 -14.16 5.83
CA GLN A 97 7.24 -14.91 4.74
C GLN A 97 6.60 -16.31 4.72
N HIS A 98 6.54 -16.93 3.53
CA HIS A 98 5.76 -18.15 3.28
C HIS A 98 5.79 -19.22 4.39
N TYR A 99 6.95 -19.44 5.03
CA TYR A 99 7.13 -20.42 6.12
C TYR A 99 7.52 -19.78 7.47
N ASP A 100 7.54 -18.46 7.53
CA ASP A 100 8.09 -17.69 8.63
C ASP A 100 7.11 -16.55 8.94
N LEU A 101 6.07 -16.96 9.68
CA LEU A 101 4.96 -16.13 10.07
C LEU A 101 5.07 -15.86 11.58
N GLU A 102 5.38 -14.62 11.91
CA GLU A 102 5.50 -14.17 13.30
C GLU A 102 4.41 -13.14 13.57
N PHE A 103 3.51 -13.44 14.49
CA PHE A 103 2.49 -12.49 14.94
C PHE A 103 3.00 -11.65 16.10
N ASN A 104 2.42 -10.46 16.25
CA ASN A 104 2.59 -9.70 17.48
C ASN A 104 1.86 -10.42 18.62
N GLN A 105 2.55 -10.62 19.75
CA GLN A 105 2.01 -11.29 20.93
C GLN A 105 0.73 -10.62 21.43
N ASP A 106 0.71 -9.29 21.52
CA ASP A 106 -0.47 -8.52 21.94
C ASP A 106 -1.68 -8.80 21.02
N PHE A 107 -1.42 -9.09 19.74
CA PHE A 107 -2.46 -9.35 18.74
C PHE A 107 -3.00 -10.77 18.84
N LEU A 108 -2.13 -11.73 19.17
CA LEU A 108 -2.57 -13.10 19.46
C LEU A 108 -3.42 -13.16 20.73
N GLU A 109 -3.03 -12.43 21.77
CA GLU A 109 -3.79 -12.35 23.03
C GLU A 109 -5.16 -11.72 22.82
N PHE A 110 -5.23 -10.64 22.04
CA PHE A 110 -6.49 -10.04 21.62
C PHE A 110 -7.38 -11.03 20.85
N ALA A 111 -6.81 -11.69 19.83
CA ALA A 111 -7.56 -12.66 19.03
C ALA A 111 -8.03 -13.86 19.86
N GLY A 112 -7.22 -14.31 20.82
CA GLY A 112 -7.58 -15.34 21.77
C GLY A 112 -8.73 -14.92 22.68
N TYR A 113 -8.71 -13.69 23.21
CA TYR A 113 -9.77 -13.16 24.06
C TYR A 113 -11.12 -13.07 23.33
N TYR A 114 -11.11 -12.61 22.08
CA TYR A 114 -12.31 -12.51 21.23
C TYR A 114 -12.61 -13.79 20.44
N ASN A 115 -11.90 -14.89 20.71
CA ASN A 115 -12.06 -16.19 20.06
C ASN A 115 -12.10 -16.10 18.51
N THR A 116 -11.25 -15.24 17.96
CA THR A 116 -11.22 -14.88 16.55
C THR A 116 -10.02 -15.53 15.86
N VAL A 117 -10.23 -16.09 14.66
CA VAL A 117 -9.16 -16.70 13.86
C VAL A 117 -8.52 -15.65 12.96
N ILE A 118 -7.20 -15.50 13.06
CA ILE A 118 -6.43 -14.61 12.17
C ILE A 118 -5.93 -15.42 10.97
N LEU A 119 -6.35 -15.03 9.77
CA LEU A 119 -5.85 -15.61 8.51
C LEU A 119 -5.00 -14.55 7.78
N PRO A 120 -3.66 -14.65 7.81
CA PRO A 120 -2.80 -13.72 7.10
C PRO A 120 -2.86 -13.99 5.59
N CYS A 121 -2.86 -12.91 4.79
CA CYS A 121 -2.71 -13.04 3.34
C CYS A 121 -1.28 -13.44 2.98
N THR A 122 -1.12 -14.33 2.00
CA THR A 122 0.19 -14.71 1.49
C THR A 122 0.81 -13.54 0.72
N PRO A 123 2.12 -13.26 0.90
CA PRO A 123 2.81 -12.24 0.13
C PRO A 123 2.63 -12.46 -1.38
N TYR A 124 2.53 -11.36 -2.13
CA TYR A 124 2.39 -11.36 -3.60
C TYR A 124 1.16 -12.10 -4.15
N SER A 125 0.14 -12.33 -3.31
CA SER A 125 -1.12 -12.98 -3.70
C SER A 125 -2.30 -11.98 -3.66
N PRO A 126 -2.35 -11.01 -4.59
CA PRO A 126 -3.37 -9.94 -4.59
C PRO A 126 -4.81 -10.46 -4.69
N GLN A 127 -5.02 -11.68 -5.20
CA GLN A 127 -6.33 -12.29 -5.36
C GLN A 127 -7.04 -12.50 -4.02
N GLN A 128 -6.30 -12.74 -2.93
CA GLN A 128 -6.87 -12.96 -1.60
C GLN A 128 -7.53 -11.71 -1.01
N LYS A 129 -7.25 -10.54 -1.58
CA LYS A 129 -7.80 -9.26 -1.15
C LYS A 129 -8.91 -8.73 -2.08
N GLY A 130 -9.29 -9.51 -3.09
CA GLY A 130 -10.17 -9.06 -4.17
C GLY A 130 -11.53 -8.54 -3.71
N THR A 131 -12.15 -9.16 -2.71
CA THR A 131 -13.47 -8.75 -2.19
C THR A 131 -13.42 -7.36 -1.56
N VAL A 132 -12.44 -7.13 -0.69
CA VAL A 132 -12.26 -5.83 -0.02
C VAL A 132 -11.87 -4.75 -1.02
N GLU A 133 -10.95 -5.03 -1.95
CA GLU A 133 -10.52 -4.05 -2.95
C GLU A 133 -11.64 -3.70 -3.93
N SER A 134 -12.48 -4.67 -4.30
CA SER A 134 -13.64 -4.43 -5.15
C SER A 134 -14.70 -3.60 -4.44
N GLY A 135 -14.94 -3.85 -3.15
CA GLY A 135 -15.85 -3.04 -2.32
C GLY A 135 -15.37 -1.60 -2.17
N ILE A 136 -14.09 -1.39 -1.87
CA ILE A 136 -13.49 -0.05 -1.80
C ILE A 136 -13.58 0.66 -3.16
N LYS A 137 -13.28 -0.05 -4.25
CA LYS A 137 -13.37 0.50 -5.60
C LYS A 137 -14.81 0.91 -5.95
N TYR A 138 -15.79 0.14 -5.51
CA TYR A 138 -17.20 0.47 -5.69
C TYR A 138 -17.60 1.74 -4.92
N LEU A 139 -17.20 1.86 -3.65
CA LEU A 139 -17.40 3.06 -2.85
C LEU A 139 -16.74 4.29 -3.50
N GLN A 140 -15.48 4.17 -3.92
CA GLN A 140 -14.76 5.27 -4.55
C GLN A 140 -15.39 5.71 -5.88
N SER A 141 -15.81 4.74 -6.70
CA SER A 141 -16.31 5.04 -8.05
C SER A 141 -17.75 5.54 -8.08
N ASN A 142 -18.58 5.12 -7.13
CA ASN A 142 -20.01 5.43 -7.17
C ASN A 142 -20.47 6.32 -6.00
N PHE A 143 -19.92 6.16 -4.79
CA PHE A 143 -20.29 6.99 -3.64
C PHE A 143 -19.49 8.30 -3.63
N ALA A 144 -18.15 8.20 -3.64
CA ALA A 144 -17.29 9.38 -3.49
C ALA A 144 -17.11 10.18 -4.79
N ALA A 145 -17.32 9.57 -5.96
CA ALA A 145 -17.12 10.23 -7.24
C ALA A 145 -18.10 11.40 -7.43
N GLY A 146 -17.56 12.62 -7.50
CA GLY A 146 -18.34 13.84 -7.74
C GLY A 146 -19.02 14.43 -6.50
N ARG A 147 -18.84 13.84 -5.31
CA ARG A 147 -19.34 14.40 -4.05
C ARG A 147 -18.26 15.18 -3.32
N GLN A 148 -18.68 16.25 -2.65
CA GLN A 148 -17.86 17.03 -1.72
C GLN A 148 -18.47 16.80 -0.33
N PHE A 149 -17.63 16.52 0.66
CA PHE A 149 -18.05 16.32 2.04
C PHE A 149 -17.44 17.40 2.92
N GLN A 150 -18.20 17.95 3.86
CA GLN A 150 -17.70 19.00 4.75
C GLN A 150 -17.02 18.44 5.99
N ASP A 151 -17.55 17.36 6.55
CA ASP A 151 -17.03 16.71 7.75
C ASP A 151 -17.34 15.19 7.76
N ASP A 152 -16.76 14.50 8.75
CA ASP A 152 -16.94 13.05 8.89
C ASP A 152 -18.40 12.66 9.22
N ALA A 153 -19.15 13.57 9.83
CA ALA A 153 -20.57 13.39 10.12
C ALA A 153 -21.42 13.41 8.83
N ASP A 154 -21.17 14.36 7.93
CA ASP A 154 -21.81 14.48 6.62
C ASP A 154 -21.54 13.26 5.72
N ILE A 155 -20.33 12.67 5.81
CA ILE A 155 -20.03 11.40 5.15
C ILE A 155 -20.94 10.27 5.67
N LYS A 156 -21.08 10.18 7.00
CA LYS A 156 -21.84 9.12 7.65
C LYS A 156 -23.34 9.24 7.37
N ASP A 157 -23.88 10.44 7.49
CA ASP A 157 -25.28 10.73 7.19
C ASP A 157 -25.58 10.46 5.71
N SER A 158 -24.67 10.84 4.80
CA SER A 158 -24.81 10.56 3.37
C SER A 158 -24.75 9.08 3.01
N LEU A 159 -24.04 8.26 3.81
CA LEU A 159 -23.99 6.81 3.64
C LEU A 159 -25.30 6.16 4.13
N GLU A 160 -25.78 6.56 5.29
CA GLU A 160 -26.96 5.99 5.96
C GLU A 160 -28.28 6.44 5.33
N ALA A 161 -28.36 7.67 4.81
CA ALA A 161 -29.60 8.25 4.27
C ALA A 161 -30.08 7.66 2.93
N GLY A 162 -29.34 6.74 2.31
CA GLY A 162 -29.82 6.09 1.08
C GLY A 162 -28.81 5.33 0.24
N TRP A 163 -27.59 5.12 0.73
CA TRP A 163 -26.53 4.46 -0.03
C TRP A 163 -26.21 3.05 0.45
N MET A 164 -26.12 2.84 1.76
CA MET A 164 -25.97 1.52 2.35
C MET A 164 -27.28 1.10 3.02
N VAL A 165 -28.10 0.33 2.31
CA VAL A 165 -29.20 -0.40 2.95
C VAL A 165 -28.57 -1.66 3.57
N MET A 166 -28.37 -1.64 4.88
CA MET A 166 -27.97 -2.87 5.59
C MET A 166 -29.15 -3.84 5.55
N PRO A 167 -28.99 -5.07 5.03
CA PRO A 167 -30.01 -6.08 5.21
C PRO A 167 -30.10 -6.36 6.71
N THR A 168 -31.25 -6.08 7.30
CA THR A 168 -31.63 -6.52 8.65
C THR A 168 -31.72 -8.03 8.72
#